data_AF-A0A9N9JTD7-F1
#
_entry.id   AF-A0A9N9JTD7-F1
#
_cell.length_a   1.000
_cell.length_b   1.000
_cell.length_c   1.000
_cell.angle_alpha   90.00
_cell.angle_beta   90.00
_cell.angle_gamma   90.00
#
_symmetry.space_group_name_H-M   'P 1'
#
loop_
_entity.id
_entity.type
_entity.pdbx_description
1 polymer ?
#
loop_
_entity_poly.entity_id
_entity_poly.type
_entity_poly.pdbx_seq_one_letter_code
_entity_poly.pdbx_strand_id
1 'polypeptide(L)'
;HIIKSSEKLGKSNFKVFCKAYIKVLGEEAGKNNSFPNKTDRIIQHLNKCTHFMEKTTPEEKDEIFALSNKKGIPNKKRPASPSFSYDTASNFSKASSIRKVI
;
A
#
# COMPACT_ATOMS: atom_id res chain seq x y z
N HIS A 1 0.82 1.00 -16.03
CA HIS A 1 1.03 0.08 -14.88
C HIS A 1 -0.01 0.20 -13.77
N ILE A 2 -0.68 1.35 -13.63
CA ILE A 2 -1.76 1.56 -12.65
C ILE A 2 -3.12 1.65 -13.37
N ILE A 3 -4.16 1.11 -12.74
CA ILE A 3 -5.56 1.22 -13.16
C ILE A 3 -6.28 2.13 -12.16
N LYS A 4 -6.94 3.18 -12.65
CA LYS A 4 -7.78 4.05 -11.83
C LYS A 4 -9.19 3.48 -11.77
N SER A 5 -9.74 3.40 -10.57
CA SER A 5 -11.15 3.08 -10.34
C SER A 5 -12.00 4.34 -10.35
N SER A 6 -13.29 4.18 -10.67
CA SER A 6 -14.32 5.16 -10.34
C SER A 6 -14.73 5.11 -8.87
N GLU A 7 -14.34 4.06 -8.14
CA GLU A 7 -14.62 3.93 -6.71
C GLU A 7 -13.85 4.96 -5.88
N LYS A 8 -14.56 5.61 -4.96
CA LYS A 8 -13.96 6.55 -4.01
C LYS A 8 -13.34 5.80 -2.83
N LEU A 9 -12.12 6.19 -2.48
CA LEU A 9 -11.45 5.87 -1.23
C LEU A 9 -11.61 7.08 -0.29
N GLY A 10 -12.72 7.11 0.44
CA GLY A 10 -13.08 8.22 1.33
C GLY A 10 -13.74 9.40 0.60
N LYS A 11 -13.50 10.62 1.10
CA LYS A 11 -14.24 11.83 0.63
C LYS A 11 -13.87 12.28 -0.79
N SER A 12 -12.59 12.19 -1.17
CA SER A 12 -12.08 12.83 -2.40
C SER A 12 -11.07 12.03 -3.21
N ASN A 13 -10.51 10.95 -2.67
CA ASN A 13 -9.53 10.16 -3.40
C ASN A 13 -10.24 9.04 -4.16
N PHE A 14 -9.77 8.72 -5.35
CA PHE A 14 -10.18 7.51 -6.07
C PHE A 14 -9.26 6.35 -5.69
N LYS A 15 -9.82 5.14 -5.71
CA LYS A 15 -9.04 3.91 -5.61
C LYS A 15 -8.21 3.72 -6.87
N VAL A 16 -6.99 3.28 -6.69
CA VAL A 16 -6.11 2.81 -7.77
C VAL A 16 -5.61 1.42 -7.46
N PHE A 17 -5.31 0.68 -8.52
CA PHE A 17 -4.85 -0.69 -8.45
C PHE A 17 -3.60 -0.88 -9.31
N CYS A 18 -2.76 -1.83 -8.92
CA CYS A 18 -1.65 -2.24 -9.76
C CYS A 18 -2.12 -3.27 -10.79
N LYS A 19 -1.90 -2.97 -12.07
CA LYS A 19 -2.26 -3.87 -13.19
C LYS A 19 -1.50 -5.20 -13.11
N ALA A 20 -0.27 -5.19 -12.61
CA ALA A 20 0.52 -6.41 -12.46
C ALA A 20 -0.08 -7.34 -11.38
N TYR A 21 -0.51 -6.79 -10.24
CA TYR A 21 -1.18 -7.55 -9.18
C TYR A 21 -2.50 -8.17 -9.65
N ILE A 22 -3.35 -7.42 -10.35
CA ILE A 22 -4.62 -7.97 -10.87
C ILE A 22 -4.36 -9.12 -11.85
N LYS A 23 -3.32 -9.02 -12.68
CA LYS A 23 -2.97 -10.10 -13.62
C LYS A 23 -2.48 -11.38 -12.93
N VAL A 24 -1.79 -11.26 -11.78
CA VAL A 24 -1.22 -12.40 -11.08
C VAL A 24 -2.18 -13.00 -10.06
N LEU A 25 -2.82 -12.17 -9.24
CA LEU A 25 -3.72 -12.60 -8.16
C LEU A 25 -5.18 -12.74 -8.61
N GLY A 26 -5.53 -12.26 -9.81
CA GLY A 26 -6.92 -12.16 -10.27
C GLY A 26 -7.60 -10.86 -9.87
N GLU A 27 -8.77 -10.59 -10.46
CA GLU A 27 -9.46 -9.31 -10.27
C GLU A 27 -9.88 -9.04 -8.82
N GLU A 28 -10.50 -9.99 -8.13
CA GLU A 28 -10.99 -9.76 -6.76
C GLU A 28 -9.85 -9.48 -5.79
N ALA A 29 -8.86 -10.38 -5.74
CA ALA A 29 -7.71 -10.23 -4.86
C ALA A 29 -6.85 -9.00 -5.23
N GLY A 30 -6.69 -8.71 -6.52
CA GLY A 30 -5.99 -7.53 -7.01
C GLY A 30 -6.71 -6.21 -6.68
N LYS A 31 -8.06 -6.19 -6.75
CA LYS A 31 -8.89 -5.04 -6.40
C LYS A 31 -8.93 -4.82 -4.88
N ASN A 32 -8.85 -5.87 -4.07
CA ASN A 32 -8.75 -5.75 -2.61
C ASN A 32 -7.49 -5.01 -2.17
N ASN A 33 -6.37 -5.16 -2.90
CA ASN A 33 -5.11 -4.48 -2.60
C ASN A 33 -5.03 -3.04 -3.16
N SER A 34 -6.17 -2.33 -3.13
CA SER A 34 -6.28 -0.95 -3.62
C SER A 34 -5.61 0.07 -2.71
N PHE A 35 -5.16 1.18 -3.30
CA PHE A 35 -4.55 2.29 -2.57
C PHE A 35 -5.07 3.64 -3.09
N PRO A 36 -4.89 4.74 -2.33
CA PRO A 36 -5.32 6.06 -2.79
C PRO A 36 -4.54 6.51 -4.02
N ASN A 37 -5.21 7.24 -4.93
CA ASN A 37 -4.61 7.88 -6.10
C ASN A 37 -3.69 9.06 -5.71
N LYS A 38 -2.56 8.76 -5.06
CA LYS A 38 -1.51 9.72 -4.71
C LYS A 38 -0.18 9.23 -5.26
N THR A 39 0.58 10.13 -5.87
CA THR A 39 1.82 9.79 -6.56
C THR A 39 2.83 9.12 -5.63
N ASP A 40 3.01 9.60 -4.40
CA ASP A 40 3.88 9.01 -3.37
C ASP A 40 3.53 7.54 -3.10
N ARG A 41 2.23 7.23 -2.99
CA ARG A 41 1.74 5.87 -2.72
C ARG A 41 1.87 4.96 -3.93
N ILE A 42 1.64 5.49 -5.11
CA ILE A 42 1.85 4.76 -6.37
C ILE A 42 3.32 4.36 -6.50
N ILE A 43 4.26 5.30 -6.33
CA ILE A 43 5.71 5.04 -6.40
C ILE A 43 6.12 4.00 -5.37
N GLN A 44 5.70 4.18 -4.12
CA GLN A 44 6.05 3.27 -3.03
C GLN A 44 5.55 1.85 -3.31
N HIS A 45 4.35 1.72 -3.88
CA HIS A 45 3.80 0.42 -4.27
C HIS A 45 4.59 -0.19 -5.43
N LEU A 46 4.83 0.58 -6.50
CA LEU A 46 5.57 0.09 -7.67
C LEU A 46 6.98 -0.38 -7.31
N ASN A 47 7.69 0.35 -6.44
CA ASN A 47 9.03 -0.02 -6.00
C ASN A 47 9.06 -1.34 -5.19
N LYS A 48 7.95 -1.67 -4.49
CA LYS A 48 7.82 -2.92 -3.72
C LYS A 48 7.18 -4.05 -4.51
N CYS A 49 6.60 -3.76 -5.66
CA CYS A 49 5.81 -4.71 -6.44
C CYS A 49 6.75 -5.57 -7.29
N THR A 50 7.04 -6.78 -6.84
CA THR A 50 7.89 -7.74 -7.56
C THR A 50 7.38 -8.01 -8.97
N HIS A 51 6.06 -8.22 -9.11
CA HIS A 51 5.44 -8.47 -10.43
C HIS A 51 5.53 -7.28 -11.39
N PHE A 52 5.63 -6.05 -10.88
CA PHE A 52 5.91 -4.89 -11.71
C PHE A 52 7.38 -4.85 -12.08
N MET A 53 8.27 -5.12 -11.12
CA MET A 53 9.71 -5.13 -11.34
C MET A 53 10.15 -6.19 -12.36
N GLU A 54 9.52 -7.37 -12.38
CA GLU A 54 9.81 -8.44 -13.34
C GLU A 54 9.27 -8.14 -14.75
N LYS A 55 8.16 -7.40 -14.84
CA LYS A 55 7.46 -7.17 -16.11
C LYS A 55 7.95 -5.92 -16.86
N THR A 56 8.54 -4.97 -16.15
CA THR A 56 8.91 -3.64 -16.67
C THR A 56 10.42 -3.55 -16.85
N THR A 57 10.87 -3.00 -17.98
CA THR A 57 12.31 -2.83 -18.25
C THR A 57 12.92 -1.74 -17.35
N PRO A 58 14.25 -1.71 -17.19
CA PRO A 58 14.92 -0.64 -16.45
C PRO A 58 14.59 0.76 -16.99
N GLU A 59 14.52 0.95 -18.31
CA GLU A 59 14.23 2.27 -18.87
C GLU A 59 12.82 2.76 -18.52
N GLU A 60 11.80 1.89 -18.67
CA GLU A 60 10.42 2.24 -18.32
C GLU A 60 10.28 2.58 -16.82
N LYS A 61 11.05 1.90 -15.96
CA LYS A 61 11.08 2.21 -14.51
C LYS A 61 11.62 3.61 -14.28
N ASP A 62 12.78 3.91 -14.85
CA ASP A 62 13.44 5.19 -14.66
C ASP A 62 12.58 6.34 -15.17
N GLU A 63 11.86 6.17 -16.29
CA GLU A 63 10.90 7.16 -16.76
C GLU A 63 9.75 7.40 -15.75
N ILE A 64 9.15 6.34 -15.22
CA ILE A 64 8.07 6.44 -14.24
C ILE A 64 8.53 7.14 -12.96
N PHE A 65 9.75 6.82 -12.49
CA PHE A 65 10.31 7.45 -11.30
C PHE A 65 10.79 8.88 -11.56
N ALA A 66 11.33 9.18 -12.74
CA ALA A 66 11.75 10.53 -13.13
C ALA A 66 10.57 11.50 -13.23
N LEU A 67 9.41 11.04 -13.74
CA LEU A 67 8.17 11.84 -13.79
C LEU A 67 7.66 12.25 -12.40
N SER A 68 8.01 11.47 -11.37
CA SER A 68 7.61 11.72 -10.00
C SER A 68 8.39 12.87 -9.34
N ASN A 69 9.65 13.06 -9.74
CA ASN A 69 10.53 14.11 -9.20
C ASN A 69 10.21 15.52 -9.74
N LYS A 70 9.43 15.62 -10.83
CA LYS A 70 9.06 16.92 -11.43
C LYS A 70 7.99 17.67 -10.64
N LYS A 71 7.27 17.02 -9.72
CA LYS A 71 6.37 17.69 -8.77
C LYS A 71 7.11 17.95 -7.47
N GLY A 72 7.94 18.99 -7.47
CA GLY A 72 8.68 19.43 -6.30
C GLY A 72 7.77 19.74 -5.11
N ILE A 73 7.79 18.87 -4.11
CA ILE A 73 7.70 19.28 -2.72
C ILE A 73 8.99 18.77 -2.07
N PRO A 74 9.86 19.64 -1.55
CA PRO A 74 11.07 19.19 -0.87
C PRO A 74 10.65 18.31 0.31
N ASN A 75 11.20 17.10 0.31
CA ASN A 75 11.05 16.10 1.35
C ASN A 75 11.63 16.66 2.66
N LYS A 76 10.84 17.42 3.43
CA LYS A 76 11.22 17.77 4.81
C LYS A 76 11.30 16.47 5.58
N LYS A 77 12.52 16.08 5.96
CA LYS A 77 12.82 14.98 6.87
C LYS A 77 11.84 15.04 8.04
N ARG A 78 10.92 14.08 8.11
CA ARG A 78 10.04 13.89 9.27
C ARG A 78 10.95 13.44 10.42
N PRO A 79 11.02 14.16 11.56
CA PRO A 79 11.72 13.64 12.73
C PRO A 79 11.05 12.33 13.15
N ALA A 80 11.88 11.32 13.42
CA ALA A 80 11.43 10.02 13.90
C ALA A 80 10.57 10.23 15.15
N SER A 81 9.31 9.80 15.10
CA SER A 81 8.49 9.64 16.30
C SER A 81 9.03 8.45 17.10
N PRO A 82 9.01 8.50 18.45
CA PRO A 82 9.55 7.43 19.28
C PRO A 82 8.88 6.09 18.95
N SER A 83 9.70 5.05 18.86
CA SER A 83 9.27 3.67 18.74
C SER A 83 8.36 3.30 19.92
N PHE A 84 7.07 3.07 19.65
CA PHE A 84 6.26 2.25 20.55
C PHE A 84 6.69 0.80 20.33
N SER A 85 7.62 0.33 21.16
CA SER A 85 7.92 -1.08 21.32
C SER A 85 6.70 -1.74 21.97
N TYR A 86 6.03 -2.65 21.26
CA TYR A 86 5.17 -3.61 21.94
C TYR A 86 6.07 -4.74 22.41
N ASP A 87 6.28 -4.80 23.73
CA ASP A 87 6.91 -5.95 24.34
C ASP A 87 6.05 -7.19 24.12
N THR A 88 6.74 -8.25 23.69
CA THR A 88 6.22 -9.59 23.52
C THR A 88 5.93 -10.17 24.90
N ALA A 89 4.65 -10.40 25.20
CA ALA A 89 4.24 -11.34 26.23
C ALA A 89 3.43 -12.46 25.58
N SER A 90 4.17 -13.47 25.11
CA SER A 90 3.66 -14.84 25.00
C SER A 90 3.15 -15.26 26.38
N ASN A 91 1.86 -15.56 26.50
CA ASN A 91 1.38 -16.41 27.59
C ASN A 91 0.31 -17.37 27.07
N PHE A 92 0.57 -18.62 27.45
CA PHE A 92 0.00 -19.87 27.02
C PHE A 92 -1.32 -20.14 27.75
N SER A 93 -2.33 -20.60 27.00
CA SER A 93 -3.41 -21.52 27.40
C SER A 93 -4.36 -21.26 28.60
N LYS A 94 -5.64 -21.55 28.29
CA LYS A 94 -6.72 -22.19 29.09
C LYS A 94 -7.66 -21.32 29.98
N ALA A 95 -8.88 -21.22 29.43
CA ALA A 95 -10.14 -21.72 29.99
C ALA A 95 -10.98 -20.88 30.97
N SER A 96 -12.29 -20.94 30.67
CA SER A 96 -13.47 -20.96 31.56
C SER A 96 -14.15 -19.64 31.97
N SER A 97 -15.30 -19.42 31.32
CA SER A 97 -16.64 -19.22 31.90
C SER A 97 -16.88 -18.10 32.94
N ILE A 98 -17.79 -17.17 32.63
CA ILE A 98 -19.17 -17.08 33.21
C ILE A 98 -19.83 -15.76 32.75
N ARG A 99 -21.07 -15.87 32.25
CA ARG A 99 -22.00 -14.75 32.03
C ARG A 99 -22.52 -14.22 33.37
N LYS A 100 -22.73 -12.91 33.50
CA LYS A 100 -23.82 -12.42 34.35
C LYS A 100 -24.48 -11.17 33.76
N VAL A 101 -25.78 -11.35 33.55
CA VAL A 101 -26.82 -10.35 33.32
C VAL A 101 -27.01 -9.56 34.61
N ILE A 102 -27.26 -8.26 34.50
CA ILE A 102 -28.10 -7.51 35.43
C ILE A 102 -29.09 -6.72 34.57
#